data_AF-W5NC97-F1
#
_entry.id   AF-W5NC97-F1
#
_cell.length_a   1.000
_cell.length_b   1.000
_cell.length_c   1.000
_cell.angle_alpha   90.00
_cell.angle_beta   90.00
_cell.angle_gamma   90.00
#
_symmetry.space_group_name_H-M   'P 1'
#
loop_
_entity.id
_entity.type
_entity.pdbx_description
1 polymer ?
#
loop_
_entity_poly.entity_id
_entity_poly.type
_entity_poly.pdbx_seq_one_letter_code
_entity_poly.pdbx_strand_id
1 'polypeptide(L)'
;MADATDSGSRKMAEAERSAEELKEKANKYFKEKDYENAIKFYTEALELNPENAIYYSNRSLAYLRTECYGYALADATRALEIDKSYIKGYYRRAASNMALGKFKAALKDYETVSLAWR
;
A
#
# COMPACT_ATOMS: atom_id res chain seq x y z
N MET A 1 29.40 26.37 -7.71
CA MET A 1 29.21 25.22 -6.80
C MET A 1 27.71 24.97 -6.59
N ALA A 2 26.93 24.84 -7.69
CA ALA A 2 25.45 24.83 -7.68
C ALA A 2 24.81 23.61 -8.39
N ASP A 3 25.60 22.65 -8.89
CA ASP A 3 25.11 21.56 -9.78
C ASP A 3 24.70 20.24 -9.07
N ALA A 4 25.07 20.05 -7.81
CA ALA A 4 24.85 18.77 -7.12
C ALA A 4 23.44 18.62 -6.53
N THR A 5 22.78 19.72 -6.17
CA THR A 5 21.46 19.72 -5.50
C THR A 5 20.29 19.66 -6.49
N ASP A 6 20.47 20.22 -7.70
CA ASP A 6 19.47 20.19 -8.77
C ASP A 6 19.35 18.78 -9.40
N SER A 7 20.50 18.14 -9.66
CA SER A 7 20.54 16.79 -10.24
C SER A 7 19.96 15.71 -9.32
N GLY A 8 20.14 15.82 -8.00
CA GLY A 8 19.52 14.91 -7.02
C GLY A 8 18.00 15.09 -6.94
N SER A 9 17.53 16.33 -6.91
CA SER A 9 16.09 16.64 -6.83
C SER A 9 15.35 16.20 -8.10
N ARG A 10 15.99 16.35 -9.27
CA ARG A 10 15.44 15.90 -10.55
C ARG A 10 15.32 14.38 -10.64
N LYS A 11 16.34 13.65 -10.19
CA LYS A 11 16.31 12.17 -10.14
C LYS A 11 15.24 11.62 -9.20
N MET A 12 15.05 12.26 -8.05
CA MET A 12 13.97 11.90 -7.11
C MET A 12 12.59 12.12 -7.74
N ALA A 13 12.39 13.25 -8.41
CA ALA A 13 11.12 13.54 -9.10
C ALA A 13 10.84 12.59 -10.28
N GLU A 14 11.89 12.16 -10.99
CA GLU A 14 11.78 11.14 -12.03
C GLU A 14 11.42 9.78 -11.45
N ALA A 15 12.09 9.36 -10.37
CA ALA A 15 11.79 8.10 -9.67
C ALA A 15 10.36 8.07 -9.11
N GLU A 16 9.89 9.17 -8.53
CA GLU A 16 8.52 9.29 -8.03
C GLU A 16 7.49 9.21 -9.16
N ARG A 17 7.77 9.85 -10.30
CA ARG A 17 6.92 9.75 -11.49
C ARG A 17 6.86 8.31 -12.03
N SER A 18 8.02 7.65 -12.12
CA SER A 18 8.08 6.24 -12.54
C SER A 18 7.35 5.31 -11.56
N ALA A 19 7.47 5.56 -10.26
CA ALA A 19 6.73 4.80 -9.25
C ALA A 19 5.21 4.96 -9.40
N GLU A 20 4.76 6.16 -9.73
CA GLU A 20 3.35 6.45 -9.94
C GLU A 20 2.79 5.78 -11.21
N GLU A 21 3.58 5.73 -12.28
CA GLU A 21 3.24 4.97 -13.49
C GLU A 21 3.12 3.47 -13.23
N LEU A 22 4.05 2.90 -12.44
CA LEU A 22 3.99 1.50 -12.01
C LEU A 22 2.75 1.24 -11.16
N LYS A 23 2.39 2.15 -10.24
CA LYS A 23 1.16 2.07 -9.46
C LYS A 23 -0.08 2.10 -10.35
N GLU A 24 -0.15 2.97 -11.35
CA GLU A 24 -1.29 2.97 -12.28
C GLU A 24 -1.38 1.70 -13.13
N LYS A 25 -0.24 1.16 -13.55
CA LYS A 25 -0.19 -0.13 -14.22
C LYS A 25 -0.68 -1.26 -13.30
N ALA A 26 -0.25 -1.27 -12.05
CA ALA A 26 -0.72 -2.22 -11.03
C ALA A 26 -2.24 -2.09 -10.79
N ASN A 27 -2.77 -0.87 -10.72
CA ASN A 27 -4.20 -0.60 -10.61
C ASN A 27 -4.99 -1.20 -11.80
N LYS A 28 -4.44 -1.12 -13.01
CA LYS A 28 -5.06 -1.68 -14.21
C LYS A 28 -5.16 -3.22 -14.11
N TYR A 29 -4.06 -3.90 -13.82
CA TYR A 29 -4.07 -5.36 -13.61
C TYR A 29 -5.01 -5.77 -12.47
N PHE A 30 -5.04 -4.99 -11.38
CA PHE A 30 -5.97 -5.23 -10.29
C PHE A 30 -7.45 -5.16 -10.73
N LYS A 31 -7.81 -4.18 -11.57
CA LYS A 31 -9.17 -4.06 -12.14
C LYS A 31 -9.50 -5.24 -13.06
N GLU A 32 -8.52 -5.74 -13.79
CA GLU A 32 -8.62 -6.93 -14.65
C GLU A 32 -8.64 -8.24 -13.84
N LYS A 33 -8.54 -8.16 -12.50
CA LYS A 33 -8.44 -9.29 -11.55
C LYS A 33 -7.18 -10.12 -11.68
N ASP A 34 -6.17 -9.61 -12.39
CA ASP A 34 -4.83 -10.18 -12.43
C ASP A 34 -4.04 -9.65 -11.23
N TYR A 35 -4.25 -10.31 -10.09
CA TYR A 35 -3.68 -9.86 -8.82
C TYR A 35 -2.18 -10.13 -8.71
N GLU A 36 -1.66 -11.15 -9.38
CA GLU A 36 -0.22 -11.47 -9.37
C GLU A 36 0.59 -10.37 -10.08
N ASN A 37 0.15 -9.94 -11.27
CA ASN A 37 0.80 -8.83 -11.95
C ASN A 37 0.58 -7.51 -11.20
N ALA A 38 -0.56 -7.30 -10.56
CA ALA A 38 -0.76 -6.14 -9.69
C ALA A 38 0.25 -6.11 -8.54
N ILE A 39 0.46 -7.23 -7.83
CA ILE A 39 1.45 -7.36 -6.75
C ILE A 39 2.86 -7.05 -7.26
N LYS A 40 3.22 -7.59 -8.43
CA LYS A 40 4.51 -7.35 -9.06
C LYS A 40 4.75 -5.85 -9.29
N PHE A 41 3.84 -5.16 -9.97
CA PHE A 41 4.02 -3.74 -10.28
C PHE A 41 3.93 -2.83 -9.04
N TYR A 42 3.14 -3.17 -8.02
CA TYR A 42 3.22 -2.46 -6.74
C TYR A 42 4.56 -2.66 -6.03
N THR A 43 5.17 -3.84 -6.18
CA THR A 43 6.49 -4.12 -5.60
C THR A 43 7.56 -3.29 -6.30
N GLU A 44 7.55 -3.25 -7.63
CA GLU A 44 8.46 -2.37 -8.40
C GLU A 44 8.25 -0.89 -8.02
N ALA A 45 7.00 -0.43 -7.82
CA ALA A 45 6.72 0.94 -7.36
C ALA A 45 7.29 1.21 -5.95
N LEU A 46 7.25 0.23 -5.06
CA LEU A 46 7.81 0.32 -3.71
C LEU A 46 9.34 0.27 -3.68
N GLU A 47 9.99 -0.36 -4.66
CA GLU A 47 11.46 -0.30 -4.81
C GLU A 47 11.93 1.12 -5.14
N LEU A 48 11.12 1.88 -5.89
CA LEU A 48 11.40 3.28 -6.22
C LEU A 48 10.99 4.25 -5.11
N ASN A 49 9.85 4.00 -4.45
CA ASN A 49 9.36 4.82 -3.35
C ASN A 49 8.89 3.94 -2.16
N PRO A 50 9.80 3.55 -1.27
CA PRO A 50 9.51 2.64 -0.16
C PRO A 50 8.76 3.30 1.01
N GLU A 51 8.55 4.61 0.96
CA GLU A 51 7.85 5.38 2.01
C GLU A 51 6.44 5.80 1.58
N ASN A 52 5.88 5.17 0.53
CA ASN A 52 4.52 5.46 0.08
C ASN A 52 3.49 4.51 0.70
N ALA A 53 2.68 5.02 1.64
CA ALA A 53 1.63 4.25 2.32
C ALA A 53 0.55 3.70 1.36
N ILE A 54 0.28 4.40 0.25
CA ILE A 54 -0.75 4.01 -0.72
C ILE A 54 -0.33 2.71 -1.42
N TYR A 55 0.95 2.58 -1.76
CA TYR A 55 1.45 1.41 -2.51
C TYR A 55 1.38 0.15 -1.66
N TYR A 56 1.79 0.23 -0.39
CA TYR A 56 1.60 -0.87 0.57
C TYR A 56 0.13 -1.22 0.76
N SER A 57 -0.76 -0.25 0.93
CA SER A 57 -2.20 -0.52 1.12
C SER A 57 -2.85 -1.18 -0.10
N ASN A 58 -2.44 -0.78 -1.30
CA ASN A 58 -2.94 -1.39 -2.53
C ASN A 58 -2.37 -2.79 -2.76
N ARG A 59 -1.08 -3.02 -2.47
CA ARG A 59 -0.48 -4.36 -2.53
C ARG A 59 -1.07 -5.30 -1.48
N SER A 60 -1.35 -4.80 -0.28
CA SER A 60 -2.11 -5.50 0.76
C SER A 60 -3.46 -5.97 0.25
N LEU A 61 -4.19 -5.11 -0.47
CA LEU A 61 -5.46 -5.50 -1.09
C LEU A 61 -5.28 -6.62 -2.11
N ALA A 62 -4.26 -6.55 -2.95
CA ALA A 62 -3.98 -7.60 -3.92
C ALA A 62 -3.67 -8.93 -3.22
N TYR A 63 -2.87 -8.91 -2.15
CA TYR A 63 -2.63 -10.10 -1.32
C TYR A 63 -3.90 -10.65 -0.65
N LEU A 64 -4.84 -9.81 -0.22
CA LEU A 64 -6.15 -10.27 0.27
C LEU A 64 -6.92 -11.03 -0.81
N ARG A 65 -6.81 -10.60 -2.08
CA ARG A 65 -7.49 -11.24 -3.21
C ARG A 65 -6.84 -12.56 -3.64
N THR A 66 -5.56 -12.76 -3.34
CA THR A 66 -4.83 -14.01 -3.56
C THR A 66 -4.71 -14.87 -2.29
N GLU A 67 -5.51 -14.57 -1.26
CA GLU A 67 -5.54 -15.30 0.02
C GLU A 67 -4.20 -15.34 0.78
N CYS A 68 -3.27 -14.45 0.42
CA CYS A 68 -1.96 -14.30 1.03
C CYS A 68 -2.05 -13.41 2.28
N TYR A 69 -2.90 -13.78 3.24
CA TYR A 69 -3.34 -12.89 4.31
C TYR A 69 -2.22 -12.41 5.25
N GLY A 70 -1.16 -13.21 5.43
CA GLY A 70 0.02 -12.81 6.22
C GLY A 70 0.76 -11.63 5.58
N TYR A 71 0.98 -11.68 4.27
CA TYR A 71 1.59 -10.58 3.51
C TYR A 71 0.67 -9.36 3.47
N ALA A 72 -0.64 -9.58 3.31
CA ALA A 72 -1.62 -8.50 3.37
C ALA A 72 -1.58 -7.74 4.71
N LEU A 73 -1.49 -8.47 5.82
CA LEU A 73 -1.39 -7.88 7.16
C LEU A 73 -0.10 -7.07 7.32
N ALA A 74 1.04 -7.61 6.86
CA ALA A 74 2.32 -6.93 6.93
C ALA A 74 2.31 -5.60 6.16
N ASP A 75 1.84 -5.62 4.91
CA ASP A 75 1.74 -4.42 4.08
C ASP A 75 0.76 -3.39 4.65
N ALA A 76 -0.41 -3.82 5.13
CA ALA A 76 -1.36 -2.90 5.76
C ALA A 76 -0.80 -2.26 7.04
N THR A 77 -0.01 -3.02 7.80
CA THR A 77 0.68 -2.49 8.98
C THR A 77 1.74 -1.48 8.58
N ARG A 78 2.55 -1.78 7.56
CA ARG A 78 3.57 -0.86 7.05
C ARG A 78 2.97 0.44 6.52
N ALA A 79 1.83 0.38 5.82
CA ALA A 79 1.10 1.56 5.37
C ALA A 79 0.73 2.48 6.55
N LEU A 80 0.32 1.91 7.69
CA LEU A 80 -0.05 2.67 8.89
C LEU A 80 1.15 3.14 9.73
N GLU A 81 2.30 2.46 9.62
CA GLU A 81 3.56 2.96 10.20
C GLU A 81 4.02 4.24 9.49
N ILE A 82 3.85 4.28 8.16
CA ILE A 82 4.18 5.43 7.31
C ILE A 82 3.15 6.55 7.53
N ASP A 83 1.86 6.26 7.37
CA ASP A 83 0.78 7.23 7.56
C ASP A 83 -0.30 6.67 8.50
N LYS A 84 -0.20 7.09 9.76
CA LYS A 84 -1.14 6.71 10.83
C LYS A 84 -2.54 7.28 10.64
N SER A 85 -2.72 8.27 9.77
CA SER A 85 -4.03 8.86 9.45
C SER A 85 -4.71 8.16 8.27
N TYR A 86 -4.02 7.22 7.60
CA TYR A 86 -4.51 6.60 6.40
C TYR A 86 -5.62 5.58 6.67
N ILE A 87 -6.88 6.05 6.62
CA ILE A 87 -8.07 5.25 6.96
C ILE A 87 -8.19 3.97 6.12
N LYS A 88 -7.79 4.00 4.84
CA LYS A 88 -7.77 2.78 4.01
C LYS A 88 -6.79 1.74 4.56
N GLY A 89 -5.67 2.14 5.14
CA GLY A 89 -4.71 1.26 5.80
C GLY A 89 -5.34 0.48 6.97
N TYR A 90 -6.13 1.15 7.82
CA TYR A 90 -6.88 0.49 8.89
C TYR A 90 -7.88 -0.53 8.34
N TYR A 91 -8.60 -0.17 7.28
CA TYR A 91 -9.54 -1.10 6.64
C TYR A 91 -8.83 -2.34 6.08
N ARG A 92 -7.66 -2.18 5.43
CA ARG A 92 -6.86 -3.32 4.93
C ARG A 92 -6.34 -4.19 6.06
N ARG A 93 -5.87 -3.58 7.16
CA ARG A 93 -5.35 -4.30 8.33
C ARG A 93 -6.47 -5.07 9.03
N ALA A 94 -7.65 -4.46 9.17
CA ALA A 94 -8.84 -5.10 9.70
C ALA A 94 -9.25 -6.31 8.87
N ALA A 95 -9.35 -6.16 7.54
CA ALA A 95 -9.70 -7.25 6.63
C ALA A 95 -8.68 -8.40 6.68
N SER A 96 -7.39 -8.07 6.76
CA SER A 96 -6.31 -9.07 6.87
C SER A 96 -6.38 -9.83 8.20
N ASN A 97 -6.61 -9.12 9.30
CA ASN A 97 -6.83 -9.75 10.61
C ASN A 97 -8.09 -10.61 10.63
N MET A 98 -9.17 -10.18 9.98
CA MET A 98 -10.42 -10.95 9.86
C MET A 98 -10.17 -12.28 9.13
N ALA A 99 -9.47 -12.23 7.98
CA ALA A 99 -9.14 -13.42 7.20
C ALA A 99 -8.21 -14.40 7.94
N LEU A 100 -7.36 -13.88 8.85
CA LEU A 100 -6.49 -14.67 9.73
C LEU A 100 -7.20 -15.16 11.02
N GLY A 101 -8.48 -14.88 11.20
CA GLY A 101 -9.22 -15.22 12.43
C GLY A 101 -8.88 -14.38 13.67
N LYS A 102 -8.13 -13.28 13.49
CA LYS A 102 -7.73 -12.35 14.55
C LYS A 102 -8.83 -11.31 14.83
N PHE A 103 -10.02 -11.78 15.19
CA PHE A 103 -11.24 -10.96 15.27
C PHE A 103 -11.14 -9.74 16.20
N LYS A 104 -10.50 -9.89 17.36
CA LYS A 104 -10.31 -8.77 18.31
C LYS A 104 -9.49 -7.63 17.70
N ALA A 105 -8.44 -7.97 16.95
CA ALA A 105 -7.60 -6.97 16.27
C ALA A 105 -8.36 -6.31 15.12
N ALA A 106 -9.14 -7.10 14.35
CA ALA A 106 -9.96 -6.58 13.27
C ALA A 106 -11.02 -5.59 13.78
N LEU A 107 -11.71 -5.92 14.87
CA LEU A 107 -12.73 -5.06 15.47
C LEU A 107 -12.17 -3.69 15.87
N LYS A 108 -11.01 -3.67 16.53
CA LYS A 108 -10.33 -2.42 16.93
C LYS A 108 -10.03 -1.51 15.73
N ASP A 109 -9.57 -2.09 14.63
CA ASP A 109 -9.30 -1.33 13.41
C ASP A 109 -10.60 -0.83 12.75
N TYR A 110 -11.66 -1.64 12.73
CA TYR A 110 -12.97 -1.21 12.21
C TYR A 110 -13.63 -0.12 13.05
N GLU A 111 -13.48 -0.15 14.37
CA GLU A 111 -13.93 0.93 15.25
C GLU A 111 -13.21 2.24 14.92
N THR A 112 -11.89 2.18 14.70
CA THR A 112 -11.09 3.34 14.27
C THR A 112 -11.61 3.89 12.95
N VAL A 113 -11.90 3.02 11.98
CA VAL A 113 -12.51 3.44 10.70
C VAL A 113 -13.88 4.07 10.93
N SER A 114 -14.75 3.46 11.75
CA SER A 114 -16.09 4.01 12.01
C SER A 114 -16.05 5.39 12.68
N LEU A 115 -15.07 5.64 13.53
CA LEU A 115 -14.93 6.93 14.22
C LEU A 115 -14.43 8.03 13.29
N ALA A 116 -13.60 7.70 12.30
CA ALA A 116 -13.07 8.69 11.35
C ALA A 116 -14.12 9.25 10.38
N TRP A 117 -15.30 8.63 10.29
CA TRP A 117 -16.39 9.01 9.38
C TRP A 117 -17.56 9.66 10.11
N ARG A 118 -17.45 9.85 11.44
CA ARG A 118 -18.39 10.59 12.26
C ARG A 118 -17.94 12.03 12.39
#